data_AF-A0A2V8NH94-F1
#
_entry.id   AF-A0A2V8NH94-F1
#
_cell.length_a   1.000
_cell.length_b   1.000
_cell.length_c   1.000
_cell.angle_alpha   90.00
_cell.angle_beta   90.00
_cell.angle_gamma   90.00
#
_symmetry.space_group_name_H-M   'P 1'
#
loop_
_entity.id
_entity.type
_entity.pdbx_description
1 polymer ?
#
loop_
_entity_poly.entity_id
_entity_poly.type
_entity_poly.pdbx_seq_one_letter_code
_entity_poly.pdbx_strand_id
1 'polypeptide(L)'
;LLYRFFPERDQDKQFDEVEGIANRTDYDLTCHTKGGKTTFKDGSFLQNEHAVLKQTYFDQPTNTHLTPYVIEPSGGVDRITLAFLMDAYEEQIAEGKERTVLHLHPDLAPVKVAVTPLARNKPSMVEMAKRIKRDLQSTGRLRSLFDDSGNIGKCYARQDEIGTPFCVTVDHQSLEDQQVTVRHRDTMLQDRISVDALPRYLEERLRSG
;
A
#
# COMPACT_ATOMS: atom_id res chain seq x y z
N LEU A 1 -7.11 5.74 -17.65
CA LEU A 1 -6.25 6.50 -16.72
C LEU A 1 -4.80 6.21 -17.08
N LEU A 2 -3.98 7.25 -17.23
CA LEU A 2 -2.57 7.13 -17.61
C LEU A 2 -1.68 7.63 -16.46
N TYR A 3 -0.50 7.04 -16.30
CA TYR A 3 0.54 7.52 -15.39
C TYR A 3 1.84 7.77 -16.16
N ARG A 4 2.63 8.74 -15.70
CA ARG A 4 3.89 9.15 -16.34
C ARG A 4 5.05 8.27 -15.88
N PHE A 5 5.11 7.03 -16.35
CA PHE A 5 6.16 6.07 -15.98
C PHE A 5 7.55 6.39 -16.52
N PHE A 6 7.67 7.18 -17.59
CA PHE A 6 8.94 7.35 -18.29
C PHE A 6 9.27 8.84 -18.51
N PRO A 7 9.47 9.63 -17.45
CA PRO A 7 9.66 11.07 -17.55
C PRO A 7 10.86 11.50 -18.43
N GLU A 8 11.84 10.62 -18.60
CA GLU A 8 13.05 10.81 -19.40
C GLU A 8 12.87 10.58 -20.91
N ARG A 9 11.74 10.00 -21.35
CA ARG A 9 11.46 9.73 -22.78
C ARG A 9 10.86 10.95 -23.48
N ASP A 10 10.78 10.86 -24.81
CA ASP A 10 10.00 11.80 -25.64
C ASP A 10 8.57 11.95 -25.09
N GLN A 11 8.01 13.17 -25.17
CA GLN A 11 6.76 13.55 -24.50
C GLN A 11 5.58 12.61 -24.79
N ASP A 12 5.48 12.10 -26.02
CA ASP A 12 4.44 11.18 -26.48
C ASP A 12 4.57 9.75 -25.92
N LYS A 13 5.73 9.40 -25.34
CA LYS A 13 6.06 8.07 -24.80
C LYS A 13 6.28 8.08 -23.28
N GLN A 14 5.99 9.19 -22.61
CA GLN A 14 6.17 9.30 -21.17
C GLN A 14 5.05 8.62 -20.37
N PHE A 15 3.89 8.44 -20.98
CA PHE A 15 2.67 7.96 -20.34
C PHE A 15 2.32 6.54 -20.79
N ASP A 16 1.86 5.72 -19.85
CA ASP A 16 1.27 4.40 -20.12
C ASP A 16 0.01 4.19 -19.24
N GLU A 17 -0.84 3.26 -19.64
CA GLU A 17 -2.13 2.98 -19.01
C GLU A 17 -1.98 2.33 -17.64
N VAL A 18 -2.79 2.75 -16.67
CA VAL A 18 -2.87 2.12 -15.35
C VAL A 18 -4.23 1.46 -15.12
N GLU A 19 -5.28 2.08 -15.65
CA GLU A 19 -6.66 1.60 -15.54
C GLU A 19 -7.47 2.01 -16.76
N GLY A 20 -8.25 1.08 -17.30
CA GLY A 20 -9.23 1.32 -18.36
C GLY A 20 -10.63 1.34 -17.77
N ILE A 21 -11.46 2.30 -18.19
CA ILE A 21 -12.88 2.35 -17.82
C ILE A 21 -13.69 2.11 -19.08
N ALA A 22 -14.15 0.86 -19.25
CA ALA A 22 -14.88 0.43 -20.42
C ALA A 22 -16.40 0.48 -20.20
N ASN A 23 -17.14 0.83 -21.25
CA ASN A 23 -18.57 0.56 -21.34
C ASN A 23 -18.77 -0.64 -22.27
N ARG A 24 -19.11 -1.79 -21.69
CA ARG A 24 -19.23 -3.07 -22.39
C ARG A 24 -20.66 -3.39 -22.80
N THR A 25 -21.59 -2.49 -22.49
CA THR A 25 -23.03 -2.69 -22.66
C THR A 25 -23.45 -4.04 -22.05
N ASP A 26 -24.34 -4.77 -22.70
CA ASP A 26 -24.78 -6.11 -22.32
C ASP A 26 -23.94 -7.24 -22.96
N TYR A 27 -22.79 -6.95 -23.58
CA TYR A 27 -22.04 -7.93 -24.37
C TYR A 27 -21.66 -9.18 -23.55
N ASP A 28 -21.07 -9.00 -22.37
CA ASP A 28 -20.58 -10.12 -21.55
C ASP A 28 -21.73 -11.03 -21.11
N LEU A 29 -22.80 -10.44 -20.58
CA LEU A 29 -23.98 -11.19 -20.14
C LEU A 29 -24.67 -11.89 -21.31
N THR A 30 -24.74 -11.25 -22.47
CA THR A 30 -25.31 -11.84 -23.69
C THR A 30 -24.50 -13.03 -24.19
N CYS A 31 -23.17 -12.98 -24.07
CA CYS A 31 -22.32 -14.10 -24.44
C CYS A 31 -22.48 -15.29 -23.49
N HIS A 32 -22.75 -15.05 -22.19
CA HIS A 32 -22.72 -16.09 -21.15
C HIS A 32 -24.10 -16.55 -20.62
N THR A 33 -25.21 -15.93 -21.06
CA THR A 33 -26.57 -16.31 -20.67
C THR A 33 -27.10 -17.52 -21.45
N LYS A 34 -28.03 -18.28 -20.87
CA LYS A 34 -28.73 -19.39 -21.56
C LYS A 34 -29.45 -18.89 -22.81
N GLY A 35 -29.13 -19.48 -23.95
CA GLY A 35 -29.66 -19.05 -25.25
C GLY A 35 -29.03 -17.76 -25.77
N GLY A 36 -27.96 -17.28 -25.13
CA GLY A 36 -27.18 -16.13 -25.56
C GLY A 36 -26.29 -16.42 -26.76
N LYS A 37 -25.57 -15.39 -27.23
CA LYS A 37 -24.66 -15.50 -28.39
C LYS A 37 -23.50 -14.52 -28.31
N THR A 38 -22.38 -14.92 -28.89
CA THR A 38 -21.24 -14.03 -29.15
C THR A 38 -21.35 -13.50 -30.57
N THR A 39 -21.38 -12.17 -30.75
CA THR A 39 -21.36 -11.54 -32.08
C THR A 39 -19.97 -11.00 -32.36
N PHE A 40 -19.36 -11.42 -33.46
CA PHE A 40 -18.02 -11.00 -33.88
C PHE A 40 -18.06 -9.70 -34.68
N LYS A 41 -16.89 -9.07 -34.87
CA LYS A 41 -16.76 -7.77 -35.56
C LYS A 41 -17.25 -7.80 -37.02
N ASP A 42 -17.21 -8.95 -37.67
CA ASP A 42 -17.69 -9.15 -39.05
C ASP A 42 -19.20 -9.41 -39.13
N GLY A 43 -19.91 -9.39 -38.00
CA GLY A 43 -21.34 -9.65 -37.90
C GLY A 43 -21.72 -11.13 -37.83
N SER A 44 -20.76 -12.05 -37.94
CA SER A 44 -21.00 -13.47 -37.66
C SER A 44 -21.27 -13.69 -36.17
N PHE A 45 -21.91 -14.80 -35.81
CA PHE A 45 -22.20 -15.11 -34.41
C PHE A 45 -22.00 -16.59 -34.06
N LEU A 46 -21.72 -16.84 -32.78
CA LEU A 46 -21.67 -18.16 -32.17
C LEU A 46 -22.71 -18.26 -31.07
N GLN A 47 -23.61 -19.24 -31.16
CA GLN A 47 -24.63 -19.48 -30.14
C GLN A 47 -24.01 -20.10 -28.88
N ASN A 48 -24.45 -19.67 -27.70
CA ASN A 48 -24.10 -20.32 -26.44
C ASN A 48 -25.07 -21.46 -26.15
N GLU A 49 -24.61 -22.69 -26.35
CA GLU A 49 -25.38 -23.93 -26.15
C GLU A 49 -25.23 -24.51 -24.73
N HIS A 50 -24.26 -24.04 -23.96
CA HIS A 50 -23.84 -24.66 -22.70
C HIS A 50 -24.43 -23.98 -21.46
N ALA A 51 -24.70 -22.68 -21.54
CA ALA A 51 -25.23 -21.94 -20.40
C ALA A 51 -26.63 -22.45 -20.01
N VAL A 52 -26.77 -22.88 -18.76
CA VAL A 52 -28.04 -23.42 -18.23
C VAL A 52 -28.87 -22.38 -17.48
N LEU A 53 -28.27 -21.26 -17.09
CA LEU A 53 -28.91 -20.16 -16.35
C LEU A 53 -29.10 -18.92 -17.23
N LYS A 54 -30.21 -18.19 -17.02
CA LYS A 54 -30.39 -16.86 -17.59
C LYS A 54 -29.73 -15.81 -16.71
N GLN A 55 -28.80 -15.04 -17.27
CA GLN A 55 -28.12 -13.92 -16.63
C GLN A 55 -28.88 -12.62 -16.90
N THR A 56 -30.03 -12.46 -16.24
CA THR A 56 -30.92 -11.31 -16.41
C THR A 56 -31.33 -10.75 -15.06
N TYR A 57 -31.60 -9.46 -15.01
CA TYR A 57 -32.23 -8.81 -13.86
C TYR A 57 -33.74 -8.75 -14.06
N PHE A 58 -34.52 -9.00 -13.00
CA PHE A 58 -35.97 -8.87 -13.03
C PHE A 58 -36.36 -7.50 -12.47
N ASP A 59 -36.90 -6.65 -13.34
CA ASP A 59 -37.37 -5.31 -12.98
C ASP A 59 -38.84 -5.38 -12.54
N GLN A 60 -39.08 -5.18 -11.25
CA GLN A 60 -40.44 -5.26 -10.67
C GLN A 60 -41.40 -4.18 -11.18
N PRO A 61 -40.99 -2.90 -11.32
CA PRO A 61 -41.87 -1.85 -11.85
C PRO A 61 -42.43 -2.14 -13.24
N THR A 62 -41.61 -2.66 -14.15
CA THR A 62 -42.06 -3.02 -15.51
C THR A 62 -42.54 -4.47 -15.62
N ASN A 63 -42.31 -5.29 -14.59
CA ASN A 63 -42.60 -6.72 -14.57
C ASN A 63 -41.91 -7.47 -15.75
N THR A 64 -40.68 -7.07 -16.10
CA THR A 64 -39.92 -7.64 -17.21
C THR A 64 -38.50 -8.05 -16.81
N HIS A 65 -37.93 -8.98 -17.57
CA HIS A 65 -36.51 -9.29 -17.48
C HIS A 65 -35.71 -8.42 -18.45
N LEU A 66 -34.60 -7.86 -17.97
CA LEU A 66 -33.64 -7.10 -18.76
C LEU A 66 -32.23 -7.67 -18.63
N THR A 67 -31.40 -7.44 -19.63
CA THR A 67 -29.97 -7.70 -19.58
C THR A 67 -29.25 -6.40 -19.21
N PRO A 68 -28.65 -6.31 -18.00
CA PRO A 68 -27.97 -5.10 -17.56
C PRO A 68 -26.78 -4.73 -18.46
N TYR A 69 -26.48 -3.43 -18.51
CA TYR A 69 -25.23 -2.95 -19.08
C TYR A 69 -24.12 -2.95 -18.04
N VAL A 70 -22.90 -3.23 -18.48
CA VAL A 70 -21.70 -3.34 -17.64
C VAL A 70 -20.77 -2.17 -17.92
N ILE A 71 -20.48 -1.40 -16.88
CA ILE A 71 -19.34 -0.49 -16.82
C ILE A 71 -18.22 -1.21 -16.08
N GLU A 72 -17.07 -1.36 -16.73
CA GLU A 72 -15.93 -2.11 -16.23
C GLU A 72 -14.71 -1.19 -16.03
N PRO A 73 -14.47 -0.74 -14.78
CA PRO A 73 -13.17 -0.23 -14.36
C PRO A 73 -12.21 -1.41 -14.15
N SER A 74 -11.11 -1.43 -14.89
CA SER A 74 -10.12 -2.50 -14.85
C SER A 74 -8.71 -1.91 -14.71
N GLY A 75 -8.12 -2.08 -13.52
CA GLY A 75 -6.81 -1.58 -13.17
C GLY A 75 -5.78 -2.70 -13.00
N GLY A 76 -4.57 -2.51 -13.54
CA GLY A 76 -3.48 -3.46 -13.38
C GLY A 76 -2.78 -3.28 -12.04
N VAL A 77 -2.90 -4.23 -11.11
CA VAL A 77 -2.32 -4.14 -9.76
C VAL A 77 -0.81 -3.89 -9.78
N ASP A 78 -0.08 -4.56 -10.67
CA ASP A 78 1.36 -4.37 -10.84
C ASP A 78 1.71 -2.96 -11.32
N ARG A 79 0.92 -2.43 -12.28
CA ARG A 79 1.13 -1.07 -12.81
C ARG A 79 0.82 -0.01 -11.76
N ILE A 80 -0.26 -0.19 -11.00
CA ILE A 80 -0.63 0.68 -9.88
C ILE A 80 0.47 0.68 -8.81
N THR A 81 0.99 -0.51 -8.47
CA THR A 81 2.08 -0.66 -7.49
C THR A 81 3.34 0.06 -7.95
N LEU A 82 3.72 -0.11 -9.23
CA LEU A 82 4.85 0.60 -9.82
C LEU A 82 4.63 2.11 -9.80
N ALA A 83 3.42 2.59 -10.10
CA ALA A 83 3.10 4.02 -10.06
C ALA A 83 3.32 4.60 -8.66
N PHE A 84 2.84 3.93 -7.60
CA PHE A 84 3.09 4.36 -6.22
C PHE A 84 4.57 4.36 -5.85
N LEU A 85 5.33 3.35 -6.28
CA LEU A 85 6.77 3.30 -6.01
C LEU A 85 7.51 4.44 -6.71
N MET A 86 7.16 4.75 -7.96
CA MET A 86 7.77 5.83 -8.72
C MET A 86 7.42 7.22 -8.16
N ASP A 87 6.16 7.42 -7.78
CA ASP A 87 5.69 8.70 -7.21
C ASP A 87 6.32 8.97 -5.84
N ALA A 88 6.52 7.91 -5.05
CA ALA A 88 7.11 8.00 -3.72
C ALA A 88 8.65 8.10 -3.72
N TYR A 89 9.33 7.79 -4.83
CA TYR A 89 10.80 7.68 -4.85
C TYR A 89 11.47 9.05 -4.89
N GLU A 90 12.33 9.31 -3.91
CA GLU A 90 13.18 10.50 -3.87
C GLU A 90 14.61 10.14 -3.44
N GLU A 91 15.58 10.65 -4.20
CA GLU A 91 16.97 10.76 -3.79
C GLU A 91 17.23 12.20 -3.35
N GLN A 92 17.67 12.39 -2.10
CA GLN A 92 17.90 13.69 -1.51
C GLN A 92 19.19 13.77 -0.71
N ILE A 93 19.68 14.99 -0.49
CA ILE A 93 20.76 15.26 0.45
C ILE A 93 20.15 15.79 1.75
N ALA A 94 20.24 14.99 2.81
CA ALA A 94 19.76 15.34 4.15
C ALA A 94 20.93 15.30 5.14
N GLU A 95 21.08 16.36 5.96
CA GLU A 95 22.18 16.47 6.93
C GLU A 95 23.58 16.25 6.31
N GLY A 96 23.77 16.67 5.05
CA GLY A 96 25.03 16.51 4.32
C GLY A 96 25.32 15.08 3.84
N LYS A 97 24.34 14.19 3.85
CA LYS A 97 24.45 12.81 3.36
C LYS A 97 23.38 12.51 2.31
N GLU A 98 23.75 11.73 1.31
CA GLU A 98 22.79 11.17 0.36
C GLU A 98 21.88 10.17 1.06
N ARG A 99 20.59 10.22 0.71
CA ARG A 99 19.55 9.37 1.24
C ARG A 99 18.52 9.11 0.14
N THR A 100 18.18 7.83 -0.02
CA THR A 100 17.01 7.40 -0.78
C THR A 100 15.86 7.17 0.19
N VAL A 101 14.67 7.65 -0.17
CA VAL A 101 13.46 7.51 0.63
C VAL A 101 12.27 7.19 -0.27
N LEU A 102 11.40 6.29 0.20
CA LEU A 102 10.08 6.09 -0.37
C LEU A 102 9.04 6.84 0.48
N HIS A 103 8.54 7.96 -0.03
CA HIS A 103 7.44 8.76 0.53
C HIS A 103 6.07 8.08 0.38
N LEU A 104 5.99 6.76 0.56
CA LEU A 104 4.73 6.02 0.50
C LEU A 104 3.74 6.62 1.49
N HIS A 105 2.50 6.79 1.06
CA HIS A 105 1.41 7.15 1.96
C HIS A 105 1.40 6.16 3.15
N PRO A 106 1.19 6.60 4.40
CA PRO A 106 1.26 5.74 5.57
C PRO A 106 0.39 4.47 5.45
N ASP A 107 -0.77 4.54 4.79
CA ASP A 107 -1.64 3.38 4.53
C ASP A 107 -1.07 2.36 3.55
N LEU A 108 -0.23 2.80 2.60
CA LEU A 108 0.41 1.94 1.60
C LEU A 108 1.75 1.36 2.09
N ALA A 109 2.38 1.97 3.09
CA ALA A 109 3.68 1.53 3.57
C ALA A 109 3.66 0.05 4.03
N PRO A 110 4.61 -0.80 3.59
CA PRO A 110 4.62 -2.23 3.91
C PRO A 110 4.86 -2.51 5.40
N VAL A 111 5.55 -1.59 6.08
CA VAL A 111 5.77 -1.58 7.53
C VAL A 111 5.34 -0.20 8.03
N LYS A 112 4.50 -0.16 9.06
CA LYS A 112 4.05 1.11 9.66
C LYS A 112 5.08 1.63 10.66
N VAL A 113 5.70 0.71 11.40
CA VAL A 113 6.63 1.02 12.48
C VAL A 113 7.75 -0.01 12.54
N ALA A 114 9.00 0.43 12.49
CA ALA A 114 10.15 -0.41 12.83
C ALA A 114 10.58 -0.14 14.28
N VAL A 115 10.88 -1.19 15.04
CA VAL A 115 11.35 -1.11 16.42
C VAL A 115 12.76 -1.68 16.50
N THR A 116 13.73 -0.86 16.91
CA THR A 116 15.15 -1.20 16.88
C THR A 116 15.82 -0.95 18.23
N PRO A 117 16.62 -1.89 18.75
CA PRO A 117 17.46 -1.65 19.92
C PRO A 117 18.74 -0.93 19.49
N LEU A 118 19.12 0.15 20.18
CA LEU A 118 20.37 0.86 19.91
C LEU A 118 21.61 -0.05 20.06
N ALA A 119 21.58 -0.97 21.03
CA ALA A 119 22.64 -1.92 21.32
C ALA A 119 22.11 -3.37 21.26
N ARG A 120 22.35 -4.05 20.13
CA ARG A 120 21.93 -5.45 19.90
C ARG A 120 22.59 -6.46 20.84
N ASN A 121 23.73 -6.13 21.42
CA ASN A 121 24.47 -6.98 22.36
C ASN A 121 23.97 -6.86 23.80
N LYS A 122 23.00 -5.98 24.10
CA LYS A 122 22.41 -5.83 25.42
C LYS A 122 21.04 -6.53 25.47
N PRO A 123 20.92 -7.71 26.11
CA PRO A 123 19.69 -8.52 26.07
C PRO A 123 18.44 -7.77 26.55
N SER A 124 18.56 -6.96 27.61
CA SER A 124 17.43 -6.21 28.15
C SER A 124 16.84 -5.19 27.17
N MET A 125 17.67 -4.57 26.32
CA MET A 125 17.18 -3.66 25.28
C MET A 125 16.48 -4.41 24.14
N VAL A 126 17.05 -5.55 23.74
CA VAL A 126 16.46 -6.43 22.72
C VAL A 126 15.10 -6.95 23.19
N GLU A 127 15.00 -7.36 24.45
CA GLU A 127 13.75 -7.83 25.07
C GLU A 127 12.69 -6.72 25.11
N MET A 128 13.07 -5.50 25.53
CA MET A 128 12.16 -4.35 25.53
C MET A 128 11.68 -4.00 24.12
N ALA A 129 12.57 -3.96 23.12
CA ALA A 129 12.20 -3.71 21.72
C ALA A 129 11.25 -4.79 21.17
N LYS A 130 11.52 -6.07 21.45
CA LYS A 130 10.62 -7.18 21.06
C LYS A 130 9.27 -7.11 21.75
N ARG A 131 9.22 -6.67 23.01
CA ARG A 131 7.98 -6.45 23.76
C ARG A 131 7.16 -5.33 23.11
N ILE A 132 7.74 -4.15 22.92
CA ILE A 132 7.10 -3.00 22.26
C ILE A 132 6.55 -3.39 20.89
N LYS A 133 7.36 -4.07 20.06
CA LYS A 133 6.91 -4.57 18.76
C LYS A 133 5.67 -5.46 18.89
N ARG A 134 5.65 -6.38 19.86
CA ARG A 134 4.51 -7.29 20.08
C ARG A 134 3.26 -6.54 20.51
N ASP A 135 3.43 -5.57 21.41
CA ASP A 135 2.34 -4.75 21.93
C ASP A 135 1.72 -3.89 20.84
N LEU A 136 2.55 -3.26 20.00
CA LEU A 136 2.08 -2.51 18.82
C LEU A 136 1.36 -3.41 17.80
N GLN A 137 1.84 -4.64 17.58
CA GLN A 137 1.22 -5.59 16.66
C GLN A 137 -0.13 -6.15 17.19
N SER A 138 -0.36 -6.12 18.50
CA SER A 138 -1.47 -6.82 19.16
C SER A 138 -2.86 -6.39 18.70
N THR A 139 -3.01 -5.14 18.26
CA THR A 139 -4.28 -4.60 17.75
C THR A 139 -4.60 -5.06 16.32
N GLY A 140 -3.63 -5.64 15.62
CA GLY A 140 -3.74 -6.01 14.20
C GLY A 140 -3.72 -4.82 13.23
N ARG A 141 -3.74 -3.58 13.72
CA ARG A 141 -3.79 -2.36 12.89
C ARG A 141 -2.42 -1.88 12.44
N LEU A 142 -1.38 -2.21 13.19
CA LEU A 142 -0.01 -1.75 12.93
C LEU A 142 0.85 -2.93 12.51
N ARG A 143 1.26 -2.97 11.23
CA ARG A 143 2.33 -3.85 10.80
C ARG A 143 3.65 -3.30 11.38
N SER A 144 4.14 -3.97 12.41
CA SER A 144 5.38 -3.61 13.10
C SER A 144 6.50 -4.60 12.78
N LEU A 145 7.72 -4.10 12.68
CA LEU A 145 8.92 -4.88 12.40
C LEU A 145 9.90 -4.73 13.56
N PHE A 146 10.54 -5.82 13.97
CA PHE A 146 11.72 -5.74 14.83
C PHE A 146 12.95 -5.72 13.93
N ASP A 147 13.83 -4.75 14.13
CA ASP A 147 15.03 -4.55 13.31
C ASP A 147 16.27 -4.42 14.19
N ASP A 148 17.14 -5.42 14.21
CA ASP A 148 18.46 -5.39 14.86
C ASP A 148 19.63 -5.45 13.86
N SER A 149 19.34 -5.15 12.58
CA SER A 149 20.29 -5.31 11.49
C SER A 149 21.28 -4.15 11.41
N GLY A 150 22.56 -4.43 11.65
CA GLY A 150 23.62 -3.42 11.50
C GLY A 150 23.67 -2.41 12.65
N ASN A 151 24.05 -1.17 12.34
CA ASN A 151 24.02 -0.06 13.29
C ASN A 151 22.75 0.77 13.08
N ILE A 152 22.42 1.64 14.03
CA ILE A 152 21.17 2.42 14.00
C ILE A 152 21.00 3.25 12.71
N GLY A 153 22.10 3.80 12.17
CA GLY A 153 22.07 4.55 10.93
C GLY A 153 21.69 3.69 9.72
N LYS A 154 22.22 2.46 9.64
CA LYS A 154 21.83 1.49 8.60
C LYS A 154 20.39 1.03 8.74
N CYS A 155 19.90 0.86 9.98
CA CYS A 155 18.47 0.59 10.21
C CYS A 155 17.62 1.71 9.64
N TYR A 156 17.88 2.97 10.02
CA TYR A 156 17.10 4.12 9.52
C TYR A 156 17.14 4.22 7.99
N ALA A 157 18.31 4.12 7.37
CA ALA A 157 18.42 4.15 5.91
C ALA A 157 17.58 3.06 5.24
N ARG A 158 17.65 1.82 5.73
CA ARG A 158 16.81 0.72 5.21
C ARG A 158 15.32 0.99 5.36
N GLN A 159 14.91 1.52 6.51
CA GLN A 159 13.50 1.82 6.78
C GLN A 159 13.00 2.98 5.90
N ASP A 160 13.86 3.95 5.61
CA ASP A 160 13.57 5.05 4.68
C ASP A 160 13.43 4.52 3.24
N GLU A 161 14.34 3.65 2.79
CA GLU A 161 14.32 3.01 1.47
C GLU A 161 13.08 2.14 1.21
N ILE A 162 12.48 1.54 2.25
CA ILE A 162 11.23 0.77 2.13
C ILE A 162 9.98 1.58 2.51
N GLY A 163 10.15 2.86 2.83
CA GLY A 163 9.08 3.80 3.10
C GLY A 163 8.35 3.62 4.43
N THR A 164 9.00 3.04 5.45
CA THR A 164 8.43 2.90 6.80
C THR A 164 8.24 4.28 7.45
N PRO A 165 7.01 4.70 7.83
CA PRO A 165 6.76 6.04 8.34
C PRO A 165 7.47 6.37 9.67
N PHE A 166 7.57 5.39 10.58
CA PHE A 166 8.12 5.59 11.92
C PHE A 166 9.17 4.56 12.30
N CYS A 167 10.27 5.02 12.89
CA CYS A 167 11.27 4.17 13.53
C CYS A 167 11.32 4.45 15.03
N VAL A 168 11.06 3.44 15.85
CA VAL A 168 11.13 3.47 17.30
C VAL A 168 12.45 2.88 17.77
N THR A 169 13.24 3.67 18.49
CA THR A 169 14.54 3.26 19.01
C THR A 169 14.49 3.12 20.52
N VAL A 170 14.90 1.95 21.00
CA VAL A 170 15.10 1.66 22.42
C VAL A 170 16.57 1.90 22.73
N ASP A 171 16.89 2.84 23.61
CA ASP A 171 18.25 3.18 24.03
C ASP A 171 18.54 2.77 25.48
N HIS A 172 19.70 3.15 25.99
CA HIS A 172 20.09 2.84 27.37
C HIS A 172 19.16 3.48 28.40
N GLN A 173 18.73 4.72 28.14
CA GLN A 173 17.86 5.48 29.03
C GLN A 173 16.44 4.93 29.03
N SER A 174 15.98 4.33 27.92
CA SER A 174 14.68 3.65 27.84
C SER A 174 14.45 2.61 28.93
N LEU A 175 15.51 1.94 29.38
CA LEU A 175 15.42 0.93 30.44
C LEU A 175 15.12 1.54 31.82
N GLU A 176 15.42 2.83 31.99
CA GLU A 176 15.26 3.56 33.25
C GLU A 176 13.97 4.38 33.24
N ASP A 177 13.69 5.08 32.15
CA ASP A 177 12.58 6.05 32.05
C ASP A 177 11.31 5.51 31.38
N GLN A 178 11.35 4.30 30.82
CA GLN A 178 10.26 3.72 30.01
C GLN A 178 9.80 4.63 28.86
N GLN A 179 10.72 5.37 28.26
CA GLN A 179 10.50 6.18 27.07
C GLN A 179 11.36 5.72 25.89
N VAL A 180 10.86 5.91 24.69
CA VAL A 180 11.55 5.56 23.44
C VAL A 180 11.61 6.76 22.52
N THR A 181 12.58 6.74 21.61
CA THR A 181 12.72 7.78 20.60
C THR A 181 11.99 7.34 19.33
N VAL A 182 11.06 8.17 18.84
CA VAL A 182 10.31 7.93 17.60
C VAL A 182 10.81 8.88 16.52
N ARG A 183 11.50 8.35 15.52
CA ARG A 183 11.96 9.08 14.34
C ARG A 183 10.91 9.04 13.23
N HIS A 184 10.62 10.19 12.65
CA HIS A 184 9.75 10.35 11.48
C HIS A 184 10.54 10.19 10.19
N ARG A 185 9.98 9.48 9.19
CA ARG A 185 10.61 9.31 7.88
C ARG A 185 10.81 10.65 7.18
N ASP A 186 9.75 11.43 7.00
CA ASP A 186 9.79 12.59 6.10
C ASP A 186 10.55 13.76 6.71
N THR A 187 10.21 14.14 7.94
CA THR A 187 10.79 15.30 8.62
C THR A 187 12.13 15.01 9.31
N MET A 188 12.47 13.73 9.48
CA MET A 188 13.62 13.26 10.28
C MET A 188 13.62 13.69 11.76
N LEU A 189 12.55 14.33 12.23
CA LEU A 189 12.39 14.72 13.64
C LEU A 189 12.33 13.49 14.54
N GLN A 190 12.79 13.68 15.78
CA GLN A 190 12.86 12.64 16.80
C GLN A 190 12.12 13.08 18.05
N ASP A 191 11.05 12.37 18.39
CA ASP A 191 10.23 12.65 19.56
C ASP A 191 10.51 11.62 20.66
N ARG A 192 10.62 12.07 21.92
CA ARG A 192 10.74 11.18 23.09
C ARG A 192 9.35 10.89 23.64
N ILE A 193 8.91 9.63 23.54
CA ILE A 193 7.53 9.23 23.85
C ILE A 193 7.57 8.09 24.87
N SER A 194 6.74 8.19 25.92
CA SER A 194 6.54 7.08 26.86
C SER A 194 5.97 5.85 26.17
N VAL A 195 6.43 4.66 26.54
CA VAL A 195 5.98 3.39 25.94
C VAL A 195 4.46 3.24 26.03
N ASP A 196 3.85 3.68 27.13
CA ASP A 196 2.40 3.60 27.34
C ASP A 196 1.60 4.50 26.38
N ALA A 197 2.15 5.65 25.99
CA ALA A 197 1.52 6.58 25.04
C ALA A 197 1.80 6.22 23.58
N LEU A 198 2.78 5.36 23.31
CA LEU A 198 3.28 5.05 21.97
C LEU A 198 2.19 4.54 21.01
N PRO A 199 1.28 3.60 21.39
CA PRO A 199 0.25 3.12 20.47
C PRO A 199 -0.65 4.25 19.97
N ARG A 200 -1.13 5.09 20.89
CA ARG A 200 -2.00 6.23 20.56
C ARG A 200 -1.27 7.27 19.70
N TYR A 201 -0.03 7.59 20.08
CA TYR A 201 0.82 8.52 19.34
C TYR A 201 0.98 8.14 17.86
N LEU A 202 1.20 6.84 17.60
CA LEU A 202 1.35 6.29 16.26
C LEU A 202 0.01 6.24 15.51
N GLU A 203 -1.06 5.78 16.15
CA GLU A 203 -2.39 5.71 15.51
C GLU A 203 -2.90 7.08 15.07
N GLU A 204 -2.71 8.13 15.87
CA GLU A 204 -3.12 9.49 15.52
C GLU A 204 -2.38 9.99 14.26
N ARG A 205 -1.07 9.73 14.16
CA ARG A 205 -0.26 10.20 13.03
C ARG A 205 -0.43 9.37 11.76
N LEU A 206 -0.69 8.06 11.89
CA LEU A 206 -0.96 7.20 10.73
C LEU A 206 -2.34 7.46 10.11
N ARG A 207 -3.29 8.04 10.85
CA ARG A 207 -4.62 8.43 10.34
C ARG A 207 -4.67 9.83 9.74
N SER A 208 -3.71 10.69 10.09
CA SER A 208 -3.69 12.10 9.73
C SER A 208 -2.79 12.39 8.52
N GLY A 209 -2.13 11.36 8.00
CA GLY A 209 -1.26 11.43 6.82
C GLY A 209 -1.98 11.03 5.55
#